data_AF-A0A4Z0LRM5-F1
#
_entry.id   AF-A0A4Z0LRM5-F1
#
_cell.length_a   1.000
_cell.length_b   1.000
_cell.length_c   1.000
_cell.angle_alpha   90.00
_cell.angle_beta   90.00
_cell.angle_gamma   90.00
#
_symmetry.space_group_name_H-M   'P 1'
#
loop_
_entity.id
_entity.type
_entity.pdbx_description
1 polymer ?
#
loop_
_entity_poly.entity_id
_entity_poly.type
_entity_poly.pdbx_seq_one_letter_code
_entity_poly.pdbx_strand_id
1 'polypeptide(L)' 'MKRLMFIGPSQCGKTSLTQSLRGEALHYKKTQAIEWSPMAIDTPGEYLENRCLYSALLTSAWGADGVALVLSAGA' A
#
# COMPACT_ATOMS: atom_id res chain seq x y z
N MET A 1 9.18 -15.53 -1.53
CA MET A 1 9.39 -14.07 -1.53
C MET A 1 8.68 -13.49 -0.32
N LYS A 2 9.23 -12.45 0.32
CA LYS A 2 8.55 -11.76 1.42
C LYS A 2 7.41 -10.90 0.87
N ARG A 3 6.25 -10.90 1.53
CA ARG A 3 5.10 -10.04 1.21
C ARG A 3 5.16 -8.75 2.02
N LEU A 4 5.28 -7.60 1.36
CA LEU A 4 5.32 -6.30 2.01
C LEU A 4 3.94 -5.63 2.02
N MET A 5 3.54 -5.05 3.15
CA MET A 5 2.38 -4.15 3.21
C MET A 5 2.83 -2.71 3.00
N PHE A 6 2.33 -2.05 1.97
CA PHE A 6 2.59 -0.64 1.75
C PHE A 6 1.53 0.21 2.44
N ILE A 7 1.97 1.10 3.33
CA ILE A 7 1.15 2.14 3.97
C ILE A 7 1.73 3.52 3.65
N GLY A 8 0.93 4.56 3.74
CA GLY A 8 1.36 5.93 3.47
C GLY A 8 0.21 6.81 2.99
N PRO A 9 0.37 8.13 2.96
CA PRO A 9 -0.66 9.07 2.54
C PRO A 9 -1.21 8.77 1.13
N SER A 10 -2.40 9.26 0.84
CA SER A 10 -2.96 9.21 -0.52
C SER A 10 -1.97 9.84 -1.51
N GLN A 11 -1.88 9.25 -2.71
CA GLN A 11 -1.01 9.74 -3.80
C GLN A 11 0.51 9.70 -3.54
N CYS A 12 1.00 9.10 -2.44
CA CYS A 12 2.45 8.96 -2.21
C CYS A 12 3.16 7.91 -3.09
N GLY A 13 2.45 7.22 -3.99
CA GLY A 13 3.03 6.30 -4.97
C GLY A 13 3.00 4.81 -4.62
N LYS A 14 2.28 4.37 -3.58
CA LYS A 14 2.18 2.94 -3.16
C LYS A 14 1.84 1.97 -4.30
N THR A 15 0.78 2.28 -5.04
CA THR A 15 0.29 1.45 -6.15
C THR A 15 1.26 1.44 -7.31
N SER A 16 1.84 2.60 -7.66
CA SER A 16 2.87 2.72 -8.69
C SER A 16 4.14 1.96 -8.33
N LEU A 17 4.56 2.01 -7.06
CA LEU A 17 5.69 1.24 -6.55
C LEU A 17 5.40 -0.27 -6.66
N THR A 18 4.18 -0.69 -6.30
CA THR A 18 3.76 -2.09 -6.43
C THR A 18 3.79 -2.57 -7.88
N GLN A 19 3.25 -1.80 -8.82
CA GLN A 19 3.30 -2.10 -10.26
C GLN A 19 4.75 -2.18 -10.76
N SER A 20 5.59 -1.22 -10.39
CA SER A 20 7.00 -1.19 -10.75
C SER A 20 7.77 -2.41 -10.25
N LEU A 21 7.56 -2.80 -8.98
CA LEU A 21 8.20 -3.99 -8.40
C LEU A 21 7.76 -5.31 -9.07
N ARG A 22 6.57 -5.33 -9.68
CA ARG A 22 6.07 -6.47 -10.45
C ARG A 22 6.48 -6.46 -11.92
N GLY A 23 7.15 -5.39 -12.39
CA GLY A 23 7.45 -5.21 -13.81
C GLY A 23 6.21 -4.93 -14.66
N GLU A 24 5.13 -4.43 -14.05
CA GLU A 24 3.91 -4.05 -14.76
C GLU A 24 4.07 -2.66 -15.41
N ALA A 25 3.33 -2.41 -16.50
CA ALA A 25 3.22 -1.07 -17.05
C ALA A 25 2.54 -0.14 -16.04
N LEU A 26 3.08 1.07 -15.88
CA LEU A 26 2.54 2.04 -14.93
C LEU A 26 1.21 2.58 -15.42
N HIS A 27 0.16 2.31 -14.66
CA HIS A 27 -1.19 2.82 -14.91
C HIS A 27 -1.75 3.44 -13.64
N TYR A 28 -2.27 4.66 -13.77
CA TYR A 28 -2.98 5.28 -12.68
C TYR A 28 -4.21 4.45 -12.33
N LYS A 29 -4.22 3.93 -11.10
CA LYS A 29 -5.30 3.17 -10.52
C LYS A 29 -5.50 3.67 -9.11
N LYS A 30 -6.66 4.27 -8.84
CA LYS A 30 -7.00 4.66 -7.47
C LYS A 30 -7.38 3.40 -6.68
N THR A 31 -6.61 3.08 -5.66
CA THR A 31 -6.87 1.98 -4.74
C THR A 31 -8.01 2.36 -3.80
N GLN A 32 -9.15 1.68 -3.89
CA GLN A 32 -10.36 1.94 -3.09
C GLN A 32 -10.55 0.91 -1.96
N ALA A 33 -9.86 -0.23 -2.06
CA ALA A 33 -9.88 -1.32 -1.11
C ALA A 33 -8.47 -1.89 -0.99
N ILE A 34 -8.21 -2.65 0.08
CA ILE A 34 -6.92 -3.31 0.27
C ILE A 34 -6.75 -4.40 -0.80
N GLU A 35 -5.67 -4.32 -1.56
CA GLU A 35 -5.37 -5.25 -2.65
C GLU A 35 -4.26 -6.22 -2.26
N TRP A 36 -4.55 -7.51 -2.36
CA TRP A 36 -3.63 -8.58 -1.98
C TRP A 36 -2.95 -9.16 -3.21
N SER A 37 -1.65 -9.41 -3.08
CA SER A 37 -0.86 -10.12 -4.06
C SER A 37 0.23 -10.98 -3.40
N PRO A 38 0.86 -11.89 -4.14
CA PRO A 38 1.94 -12.70 -3.59
C PRO A 38 3.08 -11.87 -2.98
N MET A 39 3.42 -10.72 -3.58
CA MET A 39 4.54 -9.86 -3.17
C MET A 39 4.12 -8.68 -2.28
N ALA A 40 2.89 -8.20 -2.40
CA ALA A 40 2.48 -6.96 -1.75
C ALA A 40 1.03 -6.96 -1.25
N ILE A 41 0.80 -6.21 -0.18
CA ILE A 41 -0.52 -5.75 0.27
C ILE A 41 -0.55 -4.24 0.01
N ASP A 42 -1.26 -3.81 -1.02
CA ASP A 42 -1.43 -2.39 -1.34
C ASP A 42 -2.65 -1.86 -0.57
N THR A 43 -2.50 -0.73 0.11
CA THR A 43 -3.56 -0.14 0.93
C THR A 43 -3.99 1.22 0.39
N PRO A 44 -5.28 1.60 0.48
CA PRO A 44 -5.70 2.97 0.21
C PRO A 44 -5.04 3.94 1.18
N GLY A 45 -4.64 5.12 0.69
CA GLY A 45 -4.01 6.13 1.56
C GLY A 45 -4.96 6.66 2.63
N GLU A 46 -6.25 6.69 2.30
CA GLU A 46 -7.34 7.10 3.17
C GLU A 46 -7.41 6.27 4.47
N TYR A 47 -6.86 5.05 4.48
CA TYR A 47 -6.84 4.19 5.67
C TYR A 47 -5.83 4.66 6.72
N LEU A 48 -4.73 5.29 6.28
CA LEU A 48 -3.76 5.93 7.18
C LEU A 48 -4.22 7.34 7.58
N GLU A 49 -5.02 8.00 6.74
CA GLU A 49 -5.52 9.36 6.98
C GLU A 49 -6.74 9.38 7.92
N ASN A 50 -7.50 8.28 8.00
CA ASN A 50 -8.68 8.15 8.85
C ASN A 50 -8.46 7.13 9.98
N ARG A 51 -8.41 7.62 11.23
CA ARG A 51 -8.23 6.80 12.44
C ARG A 51 -9.25 5.68 12.59
N CYS A 52 -10.47 5.87 12.10
CA CYS A 52 -11.51 4.83 12.15
C CYS A 52 -11.15 3.58 11.32
N LEU A 53 -10.20 3.70 10.38
CA LEU A 53 -9.76 2.63 9.49
C LEU A 53 -8.45 1.97 9.95
N TYR A 54 -7.86 2.39 11.06
CA TYR A 54 -6.60 1.81 11.55
C TYR A 54 -6.73 0.33 11.91
N SER A 55 -7.89 -0.09 12.40
CA SER A 55 -8.16 -1.50 12.69
C SER A 55 -8.03 -2.38 11.44
N ALA A 56 -8.40 -1.86 10.26
CA ALA A 56 -8.26 -2.56 9.00
C ALA A 56 -6.77 -2.69 8.59
N LEU A 57 -5.97 -1.64 8.82
CA LEU A 57 -4.51 -1.71 8.61
C LEU A 57 -3.85 -2.73 9.55
N LEU A 58 -4.18 -2.69 10.84
CA LEU A 58 -3.65 -3.61 11.85
C LEU A 58 -4.01 -5.06 11.54
N THR A 59 -5.26 -5.32 11.17
CA THR A 59 -5.73 -6.66 10.78
C THR A 59 -5.00 -7.15 9.52
N SER A 60 -4.79 -6.27 8.55
CA SER A 60 -4.13 -6.63 7.29
C SER A 60 -2.63 -6.88 7.44
N ALA A 61 -1.97 -6.21 8.39
CA ALA A 61 -0.56 -6.41 8.69
C ALA A 61 -0.24 -7.85 9.11
N TRP A 62 -1.22 -8.60 9.64
CA TRP A 62 -1.07 -10.02 9.94
C TRP A 62 -0.67 -10.87 8.72
N GLY A 63 -1.10 -10.47 7.53
CA GLY A 63 -0.78 -11.19 6.29
C GLY A 63 0.52 -10.76 5.62
N ALA A 64 1.31 -9.88 6.25
CA ALA A 64 2.55 -9.32 5.73
C ALA A 64 3.79 -9.87 6.46
N ASP A 65 4.90 -10.02 5.74
CA ASP A 65 6.22 -10.29 6.32
C ASP A 65 6.92 -9.00 6.80
N GLY A 66 6.40 -7.83 6.42
CA GLY A 66 6.90 -6.52 6.82
C GLY A 66 5.99 -5.39 6.36
N VAL A 67 6.05 -4.25 7.06
CA VAL A 67 5.30 -3.04 6.74
C VAL A 67 6.27 -1.97 6.25
N ALA A 68 5.98 -1.38 5.08
CA ALA A 68 6.75 -0.34 4.45
C ALA A 68 5.96 0.96 4.39
N LEU A 69 6.47 2.01 5.04
CA LEU A 69 5.91 3.36 4.95
C LEU A 69 6.44 4.05 3.69
N VAL A 70 5.53 4.45 2.81
CA VAL A 70 5.82 5.15 1.56
C VAL A 70 5.47 6.62 1.74
N LEU A 71 6.43 7.49 1.49
CA LEU A 71 6.27 8.95 1.55
C LEU A 71 6.71 9.56 0.23
N SER A 72 6.01 10.62 -0.20
CA SER A 72 6.49 11.44 -1.31
C SER A 72 7.72 12.21 -0.86
N ALA A 73 8.74 12.29 -1.73
CA ALA A 73 9.92 13.11 -1.50
C ALA A 73 9.72 14.59 -1.88
N GLY A 74 8.52 14.95 -2.38
CA GLY A 74 8.18 16.33 -2.71
C GLY A 74 7.97 17.21 -1.48
N ALA A 75 8.42 18.47 -1.57
CA ALA A 75 8.18 19.53 -0.58
C ALA A 75 6.73 20.03 -0.65
#